data_AF-A0A267F1T3-F1
#
_entry.id   AF-A0A267F1T3-F1
#
_cell.length_a   1.000
_cell.length_b   1.000
_cell.length_c   1.000
_cell.angle_alpha   90.00
_cell.angle_beta   90.00
_cell.angle_gamma   90.00
#
_symmetry.space_group_name_H-M   'P 1'
#
loop_
_entity.id
_entity.type
_entity.pdbx_description
1 polymer ?
#
loop_
_entity_poly.entity_id
_entity_poly.type
_entity_poly.pdbx_seq_one_letter_code
_entity_poly.pdbx_strand_id
1 'polypeptide(L)'
;HMEVIAKERRNDLKLWYQAAKGGLTKELAEKILGDFRASTDFPAAHFYPELMKIYPNAKFVLSIRDPKRWVVSVRSTIAELRSVQLKIPKPVDWLLGMSSSVPVIDLILEQRLGFRFDMSEQEMIAAYE
;
A
#
# COMPACT_ATOMS: atom_id res chain seq x y z
N HIS A 1 -9.64 -6.40 1.44
CA HIS A 1 -8.42 -6.86 0.75
C HIS A 1 -7.19 -6.85 1.68
N MET A 2 -6.75 -5.74 2.28
CA MET A 2 -5.53 -5.73 3.14
C MET A 2 -5.53 -6.69 4.32
N GLU A 3 -6.63 -6.76 5.07
CA GLU A 3 -6.75 -7.69 6.18
C GLU A 3 -6.63 -9.15 5.70
N VAL A 4 -7.17 -9.44 4.51
CA VAL A 4 -7.10 -10.77 3.88
C VAL A 4 -5.67 -11.08 3.43
N ILE A 5 -4.88 -10.10 2.96
CA ILE A 5 -3.46 -10.29 2.66
C ILE A 5 -2.70 -10.77 3.91
N ALA A 6 -2.95 -10.12 5.06
CA ALA A 6 -2.25 -10.44 6.30
C ALA A 6 -2.58 -11.86 6.82
N LYS A 7 -3.83 -12.29 6.66
CA LYS A 7 -4.34 -13.55 7.24
C LYS A 7 -4.28 -14.75 6.28
N GLU A 8 -4.60 -14.55 5.00
CA GLU A 8 -4.97 -15.65 4.10
C GLU A 8 -4.23 -15.59 2.75
N ARG A 9 -3.88 -14.39 2.26
CA ARG A 9 -3.32 -14.20 0.92
C ARG A 9 -1.97 -13.48 0.92
N ARG A 10 -1.03 -13.92 1.75
CA ARG A 10 0.31 -13.31 1.85
C ARG A 10 1.08 -13.28 0.52
N ASN A 11 0.80 -14.22 -0.38
CA ASN A 11 1.39 -14.24 -1.72
C ASN A 11 0.94 -13.08 -2.62
N ASP A 12 -0.17 -12.41 -2.30
CA ASP A 12 -0.62 -11.23 -3.04
C ASP A 12 0.40 -10.10 -2.94
N LEU A 13 1.21 -10.04 -1.87
CA LEU A 13 2.33 -9.09 -1.76
C LEU A 13 3.33 -9.24 -2.91
N LYS A 14 3.57 -10.46 -3.41
CA LYS A 14 4.44 -10.68 -4.57
C LYS A 14 3.79 -10.19 -5.86
N LEU A 15 2.48 -10.34 -5.98
CA LEU A 15 1.72 -9.84 -7.14
C LEU A 15 1.70 -8.30 -7.14
N TRP A 16 1.49 -7.67 -5.98
CA TRP A 16 1.64 -6.22 -5.83
C TRP A 16 3.06 -5.74 -6.08
N TYR A 17 4.08 -6.51 -5.73
CA TYR A 17 5.45 -6.20 -6.08
C TYR A 17 5.69 -6.20 -7.58
N GLN A 18 5.10 -7.16 -8.30
CA GLN A 18 5.14 -7.18 -9.77
C GLN A 18 4.41 -5.96 -10.34
N ALA A 19 3.23 -5.62 -9.81
CA ALA A 19 2.47 -4.43 -10.22
C ALA A 19 3.26 -3.13 -9.98
N ALA A 20 3.96 -3.04 -8.85
CA ALA A 20 4.77 -1.88 -8.50
C ALA A 20 5.98 -1.71 -9.44
N LYS A 21 6.59 -2.81 -9.88
CA LYS A 21 7.72 -2.78 -10.82
C LYS A 21 7.33 -2.55 -12.28
N GLY A 22 6.25 -3.18 -12.73
CA GLY A 22 5.89 -3.27 -14.15
C GLY A 22 4.59 -2.56 -14.54
N GLY A 23 3.89 -1.96 -13.58
CA GLY A 23 2.54 -1.44 -13.75
C GLY A 23 1.45 -2.50 -13.48
N LEU A 24 0.26 -2.04 -13.14
CA LEU A 24 -0.90 -2.91 -12.90
C LEU A 24 -1.61 -3.22 -14.22
N THR A 25 -1.53 -4.46 -14.69
CA THR A 25 -2.32 -4.95 -15.83
C THR A 25 -3.70 -5.45 -15.39
N LYS A 26 -4.62 -5.62 -16.35
CA LYS A 26 -5.94 -6.18 -16.07
C LYS A 26 -5.86 -7.60 -15.49
N GLU A 27 -5.01 -8.45 -16.05
CA GLU A 27 -4.84 -9.84 -15.62
C GLU A 27 -4.29 -9.91 -14.19
N LEU A 28 -3.37 -9.00 -13.85
CA LEU A 28 -2.82 -8.90 -12.52
C LEU A 28 -3.86 -8.35 -11.53
N ALA A 29 -4.65 -7.36 -11.93
CA ALA A 29 -5.76 -6.83 -11.14
C ALA A 29 -6.81 -7.91 -10.86
N GLU A 30 -7.23 -8.69 -11.84
CA GLU A 30 -8.18 -9.80 -11.67
C GLU A 30 -7.64 -10.89 -10.72
N LYS A 31 -6.35 -11.24 -10.82
CA LYS A 31 -5.74 -12.23 -9.91
C LYS A 31 -5.75 -11.77 -8.44
N ILE A 32 -5.57 -10.48 -8.21
CA ILE A 32 -5.47 -9.91 -6.87
C ILE A 32 -6.86 -9.58 -6.30
N LEU A 33 -7.70 -8.96 -7.12
CA LEU A 33 -8.94 -8.30 -6.70
C LEU A 33 -10.21 -9.01 -7.20
N GLY A 34 -10.13 -10.01 -8.08
CA GLY A 34 -11.29 -10.61 -8.76
C GLY A 34 -12.34 -11.24 -7.83
N ASP A 35 -11.92 -11.65 -6.62
CA ASP A 35 -12.84 -12.19 -5.60
C ASP A 35 -13.47 -11.10 -4.72
N PHE A 36 -13.11 -9.83 -4.93
CA PHE A 36 -13.54 -8.70 -4.11
C PHE A 36 -14.46 -7.77 -4.91
N ARG A 37 -15.53 -7.29 -4.26
CA ARG A 37 -16.44 -6.30 -4.86
C ARG A 37 -15.97 -4.86 -4.73
N ALA A 38 -15.03 -4.62 -3.81
CA ALA A 38 -14.47 -3.31 -3.53
C ALA A 38 -13.05 -3.46 -2.94
N SER A 39 -12.23 -2.44 -3.13
CA SER A 39 -10.92 -2.35 -2.49
C SER A 39 -10.74 -0.97 -1.88
N THR A 40 -10.01 -0.94 -0.77
CA THR A 40 -9.63 0.27 -0.04
C THR A 40 -8.19 0.12 0.42
N ASP A 41 -7.59 1.22 0.86
CA ASP A 41 -6.26 1.23 1.49
C ASP A 41 -5.10 0.78 0.57
N PHE A 42 -3.89 0.76 1.12
CA PHE A 42 -2.70 0.21 0.50
C PHE A 42 -2.90 -1.27 0.10
N PRO A 43 -2.25 -1.83 -0.92
CA PRO A 43 -1.53 -1.16 -2.00
C PRO A 43 -2.50 -0.61 -3.06
N ALA A 44 -3.71 -1.17 -3.15
CA ALA A 44 -4.66 -0.93 -4.25
C ALA A 44 -5.00 0.54 -4.48
N ALA A 45 -5.18 1.34 -3.41
CA ALA A 45 -5.50 2.77 -3.54
C ALA A 45 -4.47 3.57 -4.36
N HIS A 46 -3.21 3.12 -4.41
CA HIS A 46 -2.12 3.78 -5.13
C HIS A 46 -2.14 3.48 -6.64
N PHE A 47 -2.93 2.50 -7.06
CA PHE A 47 -3.13 2.13 -8.46
C PHE A 47 -4.47 2.62 -9.00
N TYR A 48 -5.08 3.63 -8.36
CA TYR A 48 -6.36 4.18 -8.82
C TYR A 48 -6.33 4.62 -10.31
N PRO A 49 -5.25 5.19 -10.88
CA PRO A 49 -5.27 5.58 -12.29
C PRO A 49 -5.36 4.39 -13.24
N GLU A 50 -4.68 3.28 -12.93
CA GLU A 50 -4.78 2.02 -13.68
C GLU A 50 -6.14 1.35 -13.45
N LEU A 51 -6.59 1.29 -12.20
CA LEU A 51 -7.88 0.69 -11.85
C LEU A 51 -9.05 1.42 -12.51
N MET A 52 -8.99 2.75 -12.67
CA MET A 52 -10.00 3.53 -13.40
C MET A 52 -10.08 3.11 -14.88
N LYS A 53 -8.95 2.74 -15.49
CA LYS A 53 -8.89 2.25 -16.87
C LYS A 53 -9.35 0.80 -16.98
N ILE A 54 -8.95 -0.04 -16.04
CA ILE A 54 -9.27 -1.48 -16.02
C ILE A 54 -10.76 -1.71 -15.71
N TYR A 55 -11.32 -0.93 -14.78
CA TYR A 55 -12.69 -1.02 -14.30
C TYR A 55 -13.46 0.28 -14.57
N PRO A 56 -13.80 0.61 -15.84
CA PRO A 56 -14.41 1.89 -16.21
C PRO A 56 -15.78 2.13 -15.58
N ASN A 57 -16.47 1.06 -15.17
CA ASN A 57 -17.79 1.12 -14.53
C ASN A 57 -17.70 1.18 -12.99
N ALA A 58 -16.50 1.03 -12.41
CA ALA A 58 -16.33 1.12 -10.96
C ALA A 58 -16.42 2.57 -10.50
N LYS A 59 -17.01 2.77 -9.31
CA LYS A 59 -17.04 4.07 -8.66
C LYS A 59 -15.79 4.23 -7.78
N PHE A 60 -15.17 5.40 -7.85
CA PHE A 60 -14.01 5.75 -7.03
C PHE A 60 -14.41 6.76 -5.97
N VAL A 61 -13.98 6.52 -4.73
CA VAL A 61 -14.30 7.35 -3.57
C VAL A 61 -12.99 7.80 -2.93
N LEU A 62 -12.80 9.13 -2.80
CA LEU A 62 -11.68 9.72 -2.10
C LEU A 62 -12.14 10.22 -0.72
N SER A 63 -11.62 9.63 0.34
CA SER A 63 -11.85 10.08 1.71
C SER A 63 -10.83 11.14 2.10
N ILE A 64 -11.30 12.34 2.46
CA ILE A 64 -10.47 13.44 2.95
C ILE A 64 -10.66 13.66 4.45
N ARG A 65 -9.64 14.18 5.13
CA ARG A 65 -9.64 14.53 6.56
C ARG A 65 -8.68 15.70 6.81
N ASP A 66 -8.74 16.26 8.02
CA ASP A 66 -7.78 17.30 8.44
C ASP A 66 -6.33 16.78 8.34
N PRO A 67 -5.42 17.48 7.62
CA PRO A 67 -4.06 17.01 7.38
C PRO A 67 -3.25 16.82 8.67
N LYS A 68 -3.42 17.70 9.67
CA LYS A 68 -2.69 17.60 10.94
C LYS A 68 -3.11 16.37 11.73
N ARG A 69 -4.42 16.14 11.86
CA ARG A 69 -4.97 14.90 12.44
C ARG A 69 -4.55 13.68 11.64
N TRP A 70 -4.40 13.81 10.31
CA TRP A 70 -3.86 12.72 9.48
C TRP A 70 -2.43 12.37 9.87
N VAL A 71 -1.53 13.35 10.00
CA VAL A 71 -0.14 13.11 10.37
C VAL A 71 -0.01 12.45 11.74
N VAL A 72 -0.73 12.96 12.74
CA VAL A 72 -0.74 12.36 14.09
C VAL A 72 -1.17 10.89 14.04
N SER A 73 -2.25 10.60 13.32
CA SER A 73 -2.77 9.24 13.16
C SER A 73 -1.75 8.33 12.46
N VAL A 74 -1.16 8.75 11.35
CA VAL A 74 -0.17 7.96 10.59
C VAL A 74 1.05 7.64 11.44
N ARG A 75 1.57 8.62 12.20
CA ARG A 75 2.73 8.41 13.08
C ARG A 75 2.44 7.40 14.19
N SER A 76 1.31 7.54 14.87
CA SER A 76 0.92 6.68 15.99
C SER A 76 0.53 5.24 15.60
N THR A 77 0.41 4.93 14.31
CA THR A 77 -0.07 3.63 13.84
C THR A 77 0.87 3.01 12.82
N ILE A 78 0.87 3.55 11.59
CA ILE A 78 1.58 2.98 10.44
C ILE A 78 3.09 3.14 10.61
N ALA A 79 3.56 4.32 11.05
CA ALA A 79 5.00 4.55 11.25
C ALA A 79 5.58 3.68 12.38
N GLU A 80 4.84 3.52 13.49
CA GLU A 80 5.22 2.60 14.56
C GLU A 80 5.30 1.15 14.07
N LEU A 81 4.27 0.67 13.38
CA LEU A 81 4.26 -0.68 12.79
C LEU A 81 5.44 -0.89 11.83
N ARG A 82 5.73 0.11 10.99
CA ARG A 82 6.87 0.09 10.06
C ARG A 82 8.20 0.00 10.81
N SER A 83 8.35 0.75 11.90
CA SER A 83 9.56 0.74 12.73
C SER A 83 9.82 -0.63 13.36
N VAL A 84 8.76 -1.35 13.76
CA VAL A 84 8.86 -2.71 14.29
C VAL A 84 9.24 -3.66 13.16
N GLN A 85 8.60 -3.57 12.00
CA GLN A 85 8.88 -4.41 10.84
C GLN A 85 10.33 -4.31 10.38
N LEU A 86 10.91 -3.11 10.37
CA LEU A 86 12.32 -2.88 10.01
C LEU A 86 13.32 -3.52 10.98
N LYS A 87 12.91 -3.83 12.20
CA LYS A 87 13.76 -4.49 13.22
C LYS A 87 13.71 -6.01 13.15
N ILE A 88 12.83 -6.60 12.33
CA ILE A 88 12.75 -8.06 12.18
C ILE A 88 13.99 -8.57 11.44
N PRO A 89 14.74 -9.53 12.00
CA PRO A 89 15.90 -10.11 11.31
C PRO A 89 15.50 -10.76 9.98
N LYS A 90 16.29 -10.55 8.92
CA LYS A 90 15.99 -11.07 7.57
C LYS A 90 15.67 -12.57 7.51
N PRO A 91 16.36 -13.47 8.25
CA PRO A 91 15.98 -14.89 8.25
C PRO A 91 14.55 -15.14 8.78
N VAL A 92 14.11 -14.35 9.77
CA VAL A 92 12.77 -14.43 10.36
C VAL A 92 11.74 -13.86 9.39
N ASP A 93 12.03 -12.71 8.78
CA ASP A 93 11.17 -12.10 7.76
C ASP A 93 10.96 -13.02 6.54
N TRP A 94 12.03 -13.71 6.12
CA TRP A 94 11.98 -14.76 5.10
C TRP A 94 11.11 -15.95 5.53
N LEU A 95 11.32 -16.50 6.72
CA LEU A 95 10.56 -17.64 7.24
C LEU A 95 9.06 -17.34 7.29
N LEU A 96 8.69 -16.10 7.61
CA LEU A 96 7.30 -15.65 7.69
C LEU A 96 6.67 -15.33 6.32
N GLY A 97 7.45 -15.39 5.24
CA GLY A 97 7.00 -15.09 3.88
C GLY A 97 6.77 -13.60 3.63
N MET A 98 7.41 -12.72 4.42
CA MET A 98 7.22 -11.28 4.39
C MET A 98 8.30 -10.52 3.61
N SER A 99 9.22 -11.22 2.93
CA SER A 99 10.37 -10.62 2.23
C SER A 99 10.01 -9.59 1.15
N SER A 100 8.80 -9.64 0.60
CA SER A 100 8.31 -8.67 -0.38
C SER A 100 7.59 -7.47 0.26
N SER A 101 7.22 -7.54 1.54
CA SER A 101 6.40 -6.52 2.21
C SER A 101 7.09 -5.16 2.24
N VAL A 102 8.32 -5.10 2.75
CA VAL A 102 9.12 -3.88 2.88
C VAL A 102 9.42 -3.27 1.50
N PRO A 103 9.97 -4.02 0.52
CA PRO A 103 10.19 -3.46 -0.82
C PRO A 103 8.92 -2.97 -1.52
N VAL A 104 7.77 -3.63 -1.32
CA VAL A 104 6.49 -3.20 -1.91
C VAL A 104 6.05 -1.86 -1.33
N ILE A 105 6.12 -1.72 -0.01
CA ILE A 105 5.75 -0.49 0.70
C ILE A 105 6.64 0.66 0.23
N ASP A 106 7.96 0.49 0.28
CA ASP A 106 8.89 1.56 -0.06
C ASP A 106 8.76 1.94 -1.55
N LEU A 107 8.71 0.95 -2.45
CA LEU A 107 8.58 1.21 -3.89
C LEU A 107 7.29 1.95 -4.24
N ILE A 108 6.15 1.54 -3.66
CA ILE A 108 4.86 2.16 -3.97
C ILE A 108 4.77 3.57 -3.37
N LEU A 109 5.13 3.74 -2.10
CA LEU A 109 5.01 5.05 -1.43
C LEU A 109 5.97 6.08 -2.02
N GLU A 110 7.22 5.68 -2.28
CA GLU A 110 8.22 6.58 -2.83
C GLU A 110 7.92 6.90 -4.30
N GLN A 111 7.68 5.91 -5.16
CA GLN A 111 7.48 6.17 -6.59
C GLN A 111 6.16 6.85 -6.92
N ARG A 112 5.09 6.58 -6.15
CA ARG A 112 3.74 7.07 -6.50
C ARG A 112 3.28 8.28 -5.71
N LEU A 113 3.74 8.44 -4.47
CA LEU A 113 3.33 9.55 -3.61
C LEU A 113 4.48 10.48 -3.23
N GLY A 114 5.74 10.14 -3.54
CA GLY A 114 6.89 10.85 -2.98
C GLY A 114 6.91 10.83 -1.45
N PHE A 115 6.20 9.88 -0.84
CA PHE A 115 6.00 9.81 0.59
C PHE A 115 7.07 8.93 1.24
N ARG A 116 7.72 9.45 2.28
CA ARG A 116 8.70 8.72 3.09
C ARG A 116 8.35 8.85 4.56
N PHE A 117 8.56 7.78 5.32
CA PHE A 117 8.22 7.74 6.75
C PHE A 117 9.12 8.59 7.64
N ASP A 118 10.24 9.11 7.11
CA ASP A 118 11.18 10.00 7.80
C ASP A 118 10.91 11.50 7.55
N MET A 119 9.86 11.84 6.81
CA MET A 119 9.45 13.23 6.54
C MET A 119 9.05 13.98 7.82
N SER A 120 9.37 15.27 7.84
CA SER A 120 8.86 16.22 8.83
C SER A 120 7.35 16.35 8.76
N GLU A 121 6.75 16.94 9.80
CA GLU A 121 5.30 17.15 9.83
C GLU A 121 4.82 18.06 8.70
N GLN A 122 5.59 19.11 8.41
CA GLN A 122 5.29 20.06 7.35
C GLN A 122 5.34 19.38 5.98
N GLU A 123 6.35 18.54 5.74
CA GLU A 123 6.48 17.76 4.50
C GLU A 123 5.33 16.76 4.35
N MET A 124 4.93 16.07 5.43
CA MET A 124 3.80 15.15 5.42
C MET A 124 2.46 15.86 5.17
N ILE A 125 2.24 17.04 5.74
CA ILE A 125 1.04 17.85 5.48
C ILE A 125 1.02 18.29 4.01
N ALA A 126 2.16 18.76 3.49
CA ALA A 126 2.27 19.18 2.10
C ALA A 126 2.07 18.01 1.11
N ALA A 127 2.44 16.78 1.48
CA ALA A 127 2.19 15.58 0.67
C ALA A 127 0.72 15.11 0.71
N TYR A 128 -0.08 15.60 1.65
CA TYR A 128 -1.50 15.27 1.79
C TYR A 128 -2.40 16.18 0.94
N GLU A 129 -1.98 17.43 0.71
CA GLU A 129 -2.69 18.46 -0.07
C GLU A 129 -2.43 18.33 -1.58
#